data_AF-G2T489-F1
#
_entry.id   AF-G2T489-F1
#
_cell.length_a   1.000
_cell.length_b   1.000
_cell.length_c   1.000
_cell.angle_alpha   90.00
_cell.angle_beta   90.00
_cell.angle_gamma   90.00
#
_symmetry.space_group_name_H-M   'P 1'
#
loop_
_entity.id
_entity.type
_entity.pdbx_description
1 polymer ?
#
loop_
_entity_poly.entity_id
_entity_poly.type
_entity_poly.pdbx_seq_one_letter_code
_entity_poly.pdbx_strand_id
1 'polypeptide(L)'
;MEEKNYDEAEKLCLEKANAENTWHYRSGDPEDWNNVLYDIYKTANNREKQIAQAKKLLLMGNEKFWGVLKQIYRECGAWNENYKSLLDELKDSKRTVCYRSVLISENEKKRLLEDVMENPYDLFYYGKYLVKEYPEQIYELCYKEISESCAQAKDRREYKKITKNMAQLIKWKGNDTAKSLIEELKQRYPRKPALLDELEKVEKKL
;
A
#
# COMPACT_ATOMS: atom_id res chain seq x y z
N MET A 1 -36.44 3.99 -27.11
CA MET A 1 -37.08 3.10 -26.12
C MET A 1 -35.98 2.28 -25.44
N GLU A 2 -35.17 2.92 -24.60
CA GLU A 2 -34.09 2.25 -23.83
C GLU A 2 -34.05 2.67 -22.34
N GLU A 3 -34.80 3.70 -21.94
CA GLU A 3 -34.86 4.16 -20.54
C GLU A 3 -35.54 3.16 -19.57
N LYS A 4 -36.23 2.13 -20.07
CA LYS A 4 -36.99 1.20 -19.23
C LYS A 4 -36.21 -0.01 -18.71
N ASN A 5 -34.94 -0.19 -19.07
CA ASN A 5 -34.16 -1.37 -18.67
C ASN A 5 -33.02 -1.09 -17.68
N TYR A 6 -32.68 0.19 -17.45
CA TYR A 6 -31.60 0.54 -16.52
C TYR A 6 -32.02 0.43 -15.06
N ASP A 7 -33.26 0.81 -14.72
CA ASP A 7 -33.76 0.73 -13.35
C ASP A 7 -33.89 -0.71 -12.85
N GLU A 8 -34.33 -1.62 -13.73
CA GLU A 8 -34.45 -3.05 -13.42
C GLU A 8 -33.06 -3.71 -13.34
N ALA A 9 -32.13 -3.34 -14.23
CA ALA A 9 -30.74 -3.79 -14.15
C ALA A 9 -30.02 -3.27 -12.89
N GLU A 10 -30.21 -2.00 -12.53
CA GLU A 10 -29.70 -1.41 -11.29
C GLU A 10 -30.22 -2.17 -10.08
N LYS A 11 -31.54 -2.40 -10.01
CA LYS A 11 -32.16 -3.13 -8.90
C LYS A 11 -31.62 -4.54 -8.76
N LEU A 12 -31.53 -5.30 -9.85
CA LEU A 12 -30.99 -6.67 -9.84
C LEU A 12 -29.51 -6.71 -9.41
N CYS A 13 -28.71 -5.75 -9.86
CA CYS A 13 -27.30 -5.69 -9.48
C CYS A 13 -27.13 -5.26 -8.02
N LEU A 14 -27.96 -4.34 -7.50
CA LEU A 14 -27.97 -3.94 -6.09
C LEU A 14 -28.39 -5.10 -5.18
N GLU A 15 -29.42 -5.85 -5.57
CA GLU A 15 -29.86 -7.03 -4.82
C GLU A 15 -28.74 -8.07 -4.73
N LYS A 16 -28.02 -8.33 -5.84
CA LYS A 16 -26.90 -9.28 -5.84
C LYS A 16 -25.67 -8.78 -5.10
N ALA A 17 -25.28 -7.52 -5.30
CA ALA A 17 -24.14 -6.91 -4.60
C ALA A 17 -24.34 -6.81 -3.09
N ASN A 18 -25.59 -6.77 -2.61
CA ASN A 18 -25.93 -6.76 -1.18
C ASN A 18 -26.19 -8.18 -0.62
N ALA A 19 -26.73 -9.11 -1.43
CA ALA A 19 -26.95 -10.50 -1.02
C ALA A 19 -25.65 -11.30 -0.94
N GLU A 20 -24.68 -10.96 -1.77
CA GLU A 20 -23.28 -11.31 -1.60
C GLU A 20 -22.75 -10.59 -0.35
N ASN A 21 -22.97 -11.18 0.81
CA ASN A 21 -22.34 -10.82 2.10
C ASN A 21 -20.79 -10.89 2.05
N THR A 22 -20.22 -11.07 0.87
CA THR A 22 -18.80 -11.04 0.56
C THR A 22 -18.36 -9.60 0.34
N TRP A 23 -17.88 -9.01 1.44
CA TRP A 23 -17.06 -7.79 1.50
C TRP A 23 -15.70 -7.90 0.77
N HIS A 24 -15.64 -8.71 -0.28
CA HIS A 24 -14.43 -9.08 -1.01
C HIS A 24 -14.60 -8.67 -2.46
N TYR A 25 -14.25 -7.41 -2.74
CA TYR A 25 -13.96 -6.96 -4.10
C TYR A 25 -12.96 -7.91 -4.75
N ARG A 26 -13.32 -8.47 -5.92
CA ARG A 26 -12.45 -9.38 -6.67
C ARG A 26 -12.10 -8.72 -8.01
N SER A 27 -10.92 -8.10 -8.06
CA SER A 27 -10.45 -7.32 -9.22
C SER A 27 -10.38 -8.07 -10.55
N GLY A 28 -10.44 -9.41 -10.51
CA GLY A 28 -10.44 -10.28 -11.67
C GLY A 28 -11.70 -11.12 -11.86
N ASP A 29 -12.78 -10.83 -11.13
CA ASP A 29 -14.05 -11.54 -11.29
C ASP A 29 -14.94 -10.80 -12.31
N PRO A 30 -15.23 -11.40 -13.48
CA PRO A 30 -16.15 -10.83 -14.46
C PRO A 30 -17.57 -10.63 -13.92
N GLU A 31 -17.92 -11.31 -12.82
CA GLU A 31 -19.25 -11.26 -12.19
C GLU A 31 -19.31 -10.31 -10.99
N ASP A 32 -18.30 -9.45 -10.76
CA ASP A 32 -18.38 -8.45 -9.70
C ASP A 32 -19.45 -7.39 -10.06
N TRP A 33 -20.63 -7.56 -9.48
CA TRP A 33 -21.80 -6.69 -9.65
C TRP A 33 -21.48 -5.21 -9.36
N ASN A 34 -20.45 -4.91 -8.56
CA ASN A 34 -20.07 -3.51 -8.33
C ASN A 34 -19.43 -2.87 -9.57
N ASN A 35 -18.68 -3.62 -10.39
CA ASN A 35 -18.15 -3.11 -11.66
C ASN A 35 -19.29 -2.95 -12.69
N VAL A 36 -20.21 -3.92 -12.74
CA VAL A 36 -21.40 -3.85 -13.62
C VAL A 36 -22.26 -2.63 -13.28
N LEU A 37 -22.49 -2.35 -11.98
CA LEU A 37 -23.20 -1.15 -11.54
C LEU A 37 -22.54 0.14 -12.00
N TYR A 38 -21.20 0.21 -11.97
CA TYR A 38 -20.48 1.37 -12.47
C TYR A 38 -20.71 1.58 -13.97
N ASP A 39 -20.66 0.50 -14.76
CA ASP A 39 -20.88 0.57 -16.21
C ASP A 39 -22.33 0.93 -16.56
N ILE A 40 -23.31 0.45 -15.79
CA ILE A 40 -24.72 0.87 -15.90
C ILE A 40 -24.83 2.38 -15.68
N TYR A 41 -24.28 2.91 -14.57
CA TYR A 41 -24.37 4.34 -14.28
C TYR A 41 -23.63 5.21 -15.29
N LYS A 42 -22.50 4.73 -15.81
CA LYS A 42 -21.76 5.38 -16.89
C LYS A 42 -22.59 5.45 -18.17
N THR A 43 -23.26 4.35 -18.54
CA THR A 43 -24.07 4.26 -19.77
C THR A 43 -25.37 5.06 -19.65
N ALA A 44 -26.00 5.05 -18.48
CA ALA A 44 -27.18 5.85 -18.16
C ALA A 44 -26.89 7.35 -17.98
N ASN A 45 -25.63 7.78 -18.16
CA ASN A 45 -25.16 9.16 -17.96
C ASN A 45 -25.52 9.74 -16.57
N ASN A 46 -25.70 8.89 -15.56
CA ASN A 46 -26.02 9.30 -14.21
C ASN A 46 -24.73 9.58 -13.44
N ARG A 47 -24.26 10.82 -13.53
CA ARG A 47 -22.95 11.24 -13.03
C ARG A 47 -22.80 11.09 -11.53
N GLU A 48 -23.83 11.42 -10.76
CA GLU A 48 -23.81 11.35 -9.31
C GLU A 48 -23.64 9.90 -8.82
N LYS A 49 -24.46 8.99 -9.35
CA LYS A 49 -24.36 7.55 -9.04
C LYS A 49 -23.04 6.95 -9.53
N GLN A 50 -22.55 7.38 -10.70
CA GLN A 50 -21.25 6.96 -11.23
C GLN A 50 -20.11 7.32 -10.27
N ILE A 51 -20.09 8.55 -9.75
CA ILE A 51 -19.07 9.01 -8.78
C ILE A 51 -19.17 8.20 -7.49
N ALA A 52 -20.38 8.05 -6.95
CA ALA A 52 -20.60 7.30 -5.71
C ALA A 52 -20.11 5.84 -5.84
N GLN A 53 -20.41 5.19 -6.97
CA GLN A 53 -20.01 3.80 -7.20
C GLN A 53 -18.50 3.66 -7.44
N ALA A 54 -17.89 4.59 -8.20
CA ALA A 54 -16.43 4.62 -8.38
C ALA A 54 -15.70 4.81 -7.05
N LYS A 55 -16.23 5.68 -6.18
CA LYS A 55 -15.71 5.92 -4.84
C LYS A 55 -15.82 4.67 -3.97
N LYS A 56 -16.98 4.00 -3.98
CA LYS A 56 -17.16 2.71 -3.28
C LYS A 56 -16.11 1.69 -3.72
N LEU A 57 -15.90 1.51 -5.03
CA LEU A 57 -14.93 0.56 -5.57
C LEU A 57 -13.48 0.89 -5.17
N LEU A 58 -13.11 2.17 -5.17
CA LEU A 58 -11.81 2.62 -4.66
C LEU A 58 -11.63 2.24 -3.18
N LEU A 59 -12.63 2.53 -2.33
CA LEU A 59 -12.59 2.25 -0.90
C LEU A 59 -12.66 0.74 -0.58
N MET A 60 -13.15 -0.07 -1.51
CA MET A 60 -13.06 -1.53 -1.42
C MET A 60 -11.67 -2.07 -1.76
N GLY A 61 -10.76 -1.22 -2.28
CA GLY A 61 -9.36 -1.55 -2.55
C GLY A 61 -8.97 -1.54 -4.03
N ASN A 62 -9.84 -1.09 -4.93
CA ASN A 62 -9.51 -0.98 -6.35
C ASN A 62 -8.84 0.37 -6.68
N GLU A 63 -7.51 0.39 -6.65
CA GLU A 63 -6.70 1.59 -6.96
C GLU A 63 -6.97 2.17 -8.36
N LYS A 64 -7.46 1.37 -9.33
CA LYS A 64 -7.75 1.86 -10.69
C LYS A 64 -8.82 2.95 -10.69
N PHE A 65 -9.77 2.90 -9.76
CA PHE A 65 -10.82 3.91 -9.65
C PHE A 65 -10.33 5.25 -9.14
N TRP A 66 -9.11 5.34 -8.60
CA TRP A 66 -8.48 6.64 -8.32
C TRP A 66 -8.32 7.46 -9.61
N GLY A 67 -7.77 6.85 -10.67
CA GLY A 67 -7.60 7.50 -11.96
C GLY A 67 -8.94 7.87 -12.60
N VAL A 68 -9.95 7.01 -12.46
CA VAL A 68 -11.32 7.28 -12.93
C VAL A 68 -11.91 8.49 -12.21
N LEU A 69 -11.91 8.50 -10.88
CA LEU A 69 -12.43 9.62 -10.09
C LEU A 69 -11.67 10.92 -10.40
N LYS A 70 -10.34 10.85 -10.55
CA LYS A 70 -9.50 11.98 -10.94
C LYS A 70 -9.90 12.56 -12.28
N GLN A 71 -10.15 11.73 -13.28
CA GLN A 71 -10.66 12.19 -14.57
C GLN A 71 -12.03 12.86 -14.41
N ILE A 72 -12.95 12.18 -13.70
CA ILE A 72 -14.32 12.65 -13.51
C ILE A 72 -14.35 14.03 -12.84
N TYR A 73 -13.59 14.22 -11.77
CA TYR A 73 -13.53 15.47 -11.03
C TYR A 73 -12.81 16.59 -11.79
N ARG A 74 -11.86 16.26 -12.68
CA ARG A 74 -11.23 17.26 -13.55
C ARG A 74 -12.20 17.80 -14.59
N GLU A 75 -13.04 16.93 -15.17
CA GLU A 75 -14.05 17.33 -16.14
C GLU A 75 -15.08 18.30 -15.55
N CYS A 76 -15.41 18.19 -14.25
CA CYS A 76 -16.31 19.12 -13.57
C CYS A 76 -15.60 20.22 -12.76
N GLY A 77 -14.27 20.34 -12.85
CA GLY A 77 -13.50 21.38 -12.15
C GLY A 77 -13.38 21.20 -10.63
N ALA A 78 -13.87 20.10 -10.06
CA ALA A 78 -13.95 19.87 -8.61
C ALA A 78 -12.76 19.06 -8.03
N TRP A 79 -11.74 18.76 -8.84
CA TRP A 79 -10.63 17.87 -8.40
C TRP A 79 -9.88 18.41 -7.18
N ASN A 80 -9.49 19.68 -7.18
CA ASN A 80 -8.68 20.24 -6.11
C ASN A 80 -9.44 20.26 -4.76
N GLU A 81 -10.75 20.47 -4.81
CA GLU A 81 -11.62 20.49 -3.63
C GLU A 81 -11.81 19.08 -3.04
N ASN A 82 -11.94 18.07 -3.91
CA ASN A 82 -12.19 16.69 -3.51
C ASN A 82 -10.92 15.88 -3.23
N TYR A 83 -9.76 16.31 -3.72
CA TYR A 83 -8.50 15.57 -3.65
C TYR A 83 -8.15 15.15 -2.21
N LYS A 84 -8.14 16.12 -1.29
CA LYS A 84 -7.76 15.88 0.10
C LYS A 84 -8.77 14.96 0.80
N SER A 85 -10.07 15.24 0.66
CA SER A 85 -11.13 14.40 1.24
C SER A 85 -11.02 12.96 0.75
N LEU A 86 -10.78 12.75 -0.55
CA LEU A 86 -10.70 11.42 -1.12
C LEU A 86 -9.49 10.62 -0.60
N LEU A 87 -8.34 11.28 -0.38
CA LEU A 87 -7.19 10.65 0.27
C LEU A 87 -7.49 10.29 1.72
N ASP A 88 -8.13 11.18 2.47
CA ASP A 88 -8.42 10.98 3.88
C ASP A 88 -9.42 9.81 4.05
N GLU A 89 -10.46 9.75 3.23
CA GLU A 89 -11.40 8.63 3.19
C GLU A 89 -10.74 7.31 2.77
N LEU A 90 -9.77 7.36 1.85
CA LEU A 90 -9.01 6.18 1.46
C LEU A 90 -8.11 5.68 2.59
N LYS A 91 -7.52 6.58 3.39
CA LYS A 91 -6.79 6.20 4.62
C LYS A 91 -7.73 5.49 5.59
N ASP A 92 -8.92 6.05 5.83
CA ASP A 92 -9.92 5.53 6.76
C ASP A 92 -10.51 4.18 6.34
N SER A 93 -10.50 3.86 5.04
CA SER A 93 -10.93 2.56 4.51
C SER A 93 -10.09 1.36 4.99
N LYS A 94 -8.92 1.62 5.61
CA LYS A 94 -7.94 0.62 6.05
C LYS A 94 -7.39 -0.27 4.92
N ARG A 95 -7.58 0.13 3.65
CA ARG A 95 -6.99 -0.54 2.49
C ARG A 95 -5.56 -0.05 2.27
N THR A 96 -4.66 -0.37 3.20
CA THR A 96 -3.28 0.14 3.25
C THR A 96 -2.52 0.02 1.92
N VAL A 97 -2.60 -1.13 1.23
CA VAL A 97 -1.92 -1.32 -0.06
C VAL A 97 -2.47 -0.37 -1.13
N CYS A 98 -3.80 -0.24 -1.23
CA CYS A 98 -4.47 0.66 -2.17
C CYS A 98 -4.11 2.13 -1.86
N TYR A 99 -4.23 2.52 -0.58
CA TYR A 99 -3.89 3.86 -0.12
C TYR A 99 -2.45 4.24 -0.47
N ARG A 100 -1.47 3.40 -0.12
CA ARG A 100 -0.05 3.68 -0.41
C ARG A 100 0.26 3.69 -1.90
N SER A 101 -0.39 2.85 -2.69
CA SER A 101 -0.25 2.87 -4.16
C SER A 101 -0.69 4.21 -4.74
N VAL A 102 -1.84 4.73 -4.29
CA VAL A 102 -2.33 6.06 -4.64
C VAL A 102 -1.32 7.14 -4.22
N LEU A 103 -0.81 7.11 -2.99
CA LEU A 103 0.17 8.09 -2.52
C LEU A 103 1.45 8.10 -3.37
N ILE A 104 1.94 6.92 -3.78
CA ILE A 104 3.08 6.81 -4.70
C ILE A 104 2.74 7.45 -6.04
N SER A 105 1.58 7.15 -6.61
CA SER A 105 1.16 7.67 -7.92
C SER A 105 1.00 9.19 -7.94
N GLU A 106 0.60 9.78 -6.81
CA GLU A 106 0.41 11.22 -6.64
C GLU A 106 1.64 11.93 -6.04
N ASN A 107 2.73 11.19 -5.78
CA ASN A 107 3.95 11.72 -5.16
C ASN A 107 3.73 12.35 -3.77
N GLU A 108 2.76 11.83 -3.01
CA GLU A 108 2.42 12.25 -1.64
C GLU A 108 3.37 11.62 -0.60
N LYS A 109 4.66 11.96 -0.69
CA LYS A 109 5.73 11.29 0.08
C LYS A 109 5.62 11.50 1.58
N LYS A 110 5.22 12.70 2.03
CA LYS A 110 5.05 13.00 3.46
C LYS A 110 3.96 12.12 4.08
N ARG A 111 2.80 12.03 3.43
CA ARG A 111 1.69 11.15 3.87
C ARG A 111 2.11 9.69 3.85
N LEU A 112 2.87 9.27 2.83
CA LEU A 112 3.37 7.90 2.73
C LEU A 112 4.35 7.57 3.86
N LEU A 113 5.22 8.50 4.23
CA LEU A 113 6.12 8.36 5.38
C LEU A 113 5.33 8.20 6.69
N GLU A 114 4.38 9.10 6.95
CA GLU A 114 3.54 9.07 8.16
C GLU A 114 2.81 7.72 8.29
N ASP A 115 2.21 7.22 7.20
CA ASP A 115 1.51 5.94 7.19
C ASP A 115 2.47 4.73 7.37
N VAL A 116 3.68 4.78 6.81
CA VAL A 116 4.71 3.75 7.00
C VAL A 116 5.27 3.76 8.42
N MET A 117 5.35 4.93 9.07
CA MET A 117 5.74 5.04 10.48
C MET A 117 4.67 4.49 11.43
N GLU A 118 3.39 4.72 11.12
CA GLU A 118 2.25 4.15 11.87
C GLU A 118 2.17 2.62 11.71
N ASN A 119 2.48 2.11 10.50
CA ASN A 119 2.47 0.69 10.19
C ASN A 119 3.65 0.30 9.28
N PRO A 120 4.74 -0.29 9.80
CA PRO A 120 5.93 -0.63 9.02
C PRO A 120 5.74 -1.86 8.10
N TYR A 121 4.51 -2.34 7.89
CA TYR A 121 4.21 -3.39 6.92
C TYR A 121 4.82 -3.06 5.54
N ASP A 122 5.54 -4.03 4.97
CA ASP A 122 6.26 -3.86 3.69
C ASP A 122 7.21 -2.64 3.64
N LEU A 123 7.81 -2.25 4.78
CA LEU A 123 8.76 -1.14 4.91
C LEU A 123 9.78 -1.10 3.76
N PHE A 124 10.40 -2.23 3.42
CA PHE A 124 11.44 -2.26 2.39
C PHE A 124 10.91 -2.01 0.97
N TYR A 125 9.63 -2.30 0.71
CA TYR A 125 9.00 -2.00 -0.57
C TYR A 125 8.68 -0.51 -0.70
N TYR A 126 8.13 0.11 0.35
CA TYR A 126 7.77 1.53 0.35
C TYR A 126 8.96 2.46 0.57
N GLY A 127 9.94 2.05 1.38
CA GLY A 127 11.13 2.81 1.71
C GLY A 127 11.93 3.25 0.48
N LYS A 128 11.90 2.48 -0.61
CA LYS A 128 12.58 2.85 -1.87
C LYS A 128 12.08 4.18 -2.48
N TYR A 129 10.83 4.56 -2.22
CA TYR A 129 10.24 5.82 -2.70
C TYR A 129 10.54 7.01 -1.78
N LEU A 130 10.87 6.73 -0.51
CA LEU A 130 11.04 7.71 0.56
C LEU A 130 12.50 8.02 0.85
N VAL A 131 13.39 7.05 0.71
CA VAL A 131 14.78 7.13 1.20
C VAL A 131 15.61 8.28 0.59
N LYS A 132 15.23 8.79 -0.59
CA LYS A 132 15.88 9.94 -1.20
C LYS A 132 15.60 11.26 -0.46
N GLU A 133 14.39 11.41 0.08
CA GLU A 133 13.93 12.64 0.73
C GLU A 133 13.89 12.53 2.26
N TYR A 134 13.68 11.32 2.78
CA TYR A 134 13.57 11.01 4.19
C TYR A 134 14.53 9.88 4.60
N PRO A 135 15.85 9.99 4.31
CA PRO A 135 16.80 8.91 4.59
C PRO A 135 16.86 8.57 6.08
N GLU A 136 16.93 9.57 6.95
CA GLU A 136 17.07 9.39 8.40
C GLU A 136 15.90 8.61 9.00
N GLN A 137 14.67 8.99 8.67
CA GLN A 137 13.46 8.31 9.16
C GLN A 137 13.37 6.87 8.64
N ILE A 138 13.72 6.65 7.37
CA ILE A 138 13.72 5.30 6.79
C ILE A 138 14.79 4.43 7.42
N TYR A 139 15.98 4.96 7.68
CA TYR A 139 17.06 4.22 8.33
C TYR A 139 16.70 3.84 9.76
N GLU A 140 16.07 4.75 10.52
CA GLU A 140 15.59 4.47 11.87
C GLU A 140 14.54 3.35 11.87
N LEU A 141 13.58 3.39 10.94
CA LEU A 141 12.58 2.31 10.80
C LEU A 141 13.23 0.98 10.41
N CYS A 142 14.18 0.99 9.47
CA CYS A 142 14.91 -0.22 9.08
C CYS A 142 15.69 -0.80 10.26
N TYR A 143 16.31 0.06 11.06
CA TYR A 143 17.05 -0.35 12.25
C TYR A 143 16.15 -1.12 13.22
N LYS A 144 14.98 -0.57 13.54
CA LYS A 144 14.00 -1.18 14.45
C LYS A 144 13.50 -2.51 13.89
N GLU A 145 13.02 -2.52 12.66
CA GLU A 145 12.47 -3.72 12.00
C GLU A 145 13.50 -4.86 11.92
N ILE A 146 14.76 -4.54 11.55
CA ILE A 146 15.80 -5.57 11.44
C ILE A 146 16.21 -6.07 12.84
N SER A 147 16.32 -5.18 13.83
CA SER A 147 16.61 -5.55 15.22
C SER A 147 15.55 -6.49 15.79
N GLU A 148 14.28 -6.16 15.61
CA GLU A 148 13.14 -6.97 16.05
C GLU A 148 13.09 -8.32 15.32
N SER A 149 13.26 -8.30 14.00
CA SER A 149 13.36 -9.52 13.18
C SER A 149 14.49 -10.43 13.67
N CYS A 150 15.66 -9.87 13.99
CA CYS A 150 16.80 -10.61 14.54
C CYS A 150 16.51 -11.24 15.89
N ALA A 151 15.80 -10.53 16.77
CA ALA A 151 15.42 -11.02 18.09
C ALA A 151 14.46 -12.22 18.00
N GLN A 152 13.52 -12.17 17.05
CA GLN A 152 12.53 -13.23 16.83
C GLN A 152 13.09 -14.42 16.03
N ALA A 153 14.12 -14.20 15.22
CA ALA A 153 14.64 -15.20 14.31
C ALA A 153 15.30 -16.41 15.00
N LYS A 154 14.82 -17.60 14.64
CA LYS A 154 15.17 -18.92 15.20
C LYS A 154 16.00 -19.76 14.24
N ASP A 155 15.95 -19.49 12.94
CA ASP A 155 16.63 -20.29 11.94
C ASP A 155 17.45 -19.49 10.92
N ARG A 156 18.24 -20.23 10.14
CA ARG A 156 19.13 -19.66 9.13
C ARG A 156 18.39 -19.01 7.96
N ARG A 157 17.16 -19.45 7.64
CA ARG A 157 16.36 -18.85 6.57
C ARG A 157 15.90 -17.45 6.97
N GLU A 158 15.52 -17.25 8.21
CA GLU A 158 15.17 -15.95 8.77
C GLU A 158 16.40 -15.03 8.82
N TYR A 159 17.57 -15.53 9.24
CA TYR A 159 18.82 -14.75 9.18
C TYR A 159 19.16 -14.29 7.75
N LYS A 160 18.91 -15.13 6.74
CA LYS A 160 19.08 -14.73 5.33
C LYS A 160 18.10 -13.63 4.89
N LYS A 161 16.90 -13.56 5.47
CA LYS A 161 15.94 -12.47 5.21
C LYS A 161 16.45 -11.16 5.82
N ILE A 162 16.95 -11.22 7.05
CA ILE A 162 17.55 -10.08 7.77
C ILE A 162 18.75 -9.53 7.00
N THR A 163 19.67 -10.39 6.54
CA THR A 163 20.84 -9.92 5.77
C THR A 163 20.49 -9.31 4.42
N LYS A 164 19.40 -9.77 3.78
CA LYS A 164 18.84 -9.11 2.59
C LYS A 164 18.34 -7.71 2.90
N ASN A 165 17.63 -7.55 4.02
CA ASN A 165 17.14 -6.25 4.48
C ASN A 165 18.30 -5.29 4.79
N MET A 166 19.35 -5.76 5.46
CA MET A 166 20.57 -4.97 5.69
C MET A 166 21.28 -4.61 4.38
N ALA A 167 21.39 -5.54 3.43
CA ALA A 167 21.97 -5.25 2.12
C ALA A 167 21.15 -4.19 1.36
N GLN A 168 19.84 -4.16 1.54
CA GLN A 168 18.97 -3.13 0.98
C GLN A 168 19.22 -1.76 1.63
N LEU A 169 19.44 -1.72 2.95
CA LEU A 169 19.83 -0.50 3.67
C LEU A 169 21.18 0.05 3.17
N ILE A 170 22.19 -0.80 2.95
CA ILE A 170 23.49 -0.44 2.35
C ILE A 170 23.28 0.11 0.94
N LYS A 171 22.45 -0.55 0.11
CA LYS A 171 22.12 -0.07 -1.24
C LYS A 171 21.49 1.32 -1.22
N TRP A 172 20.82 1.69 -0.14
CA TRP A 172 20.27 3.03 0.05
C TRP A 172 21.26 4.06 0.58
N LYS A 173 22.53 3.69 0.78
CA LYS A 173 23.60 4.49 1.40
C LYS A 173 23.48 4.63 2.93
N GLY A 174 22.73 3.76 3.59
CA GLY A 174 22.66 3.67 5.05
C GLY A 174 23.82 2.88 5.66
N ASN A 175 25.05 3.08 5.17
CA ASN A 175 26.22 2.27 5.56
C ASN A 175 26.53 2.39 7.05
N ASP A 176 26.47 3.60 7.60
CA ASP A 176 26.74 3.84 9.02
C ASP A 176 25.71 3.12 9.90
N THR A 177 24.42 3.25 9.57
CA THR A 177 23.33 2.55 10.26
C THR A 177 23.49 1.03 10.17
N ALA A 178 23.85 0.50 8.99
CA ALA A 178 24.07 -0.93 8.79
C ALA A 178 25.28 -1.43 9.62
N LYS A 179 26.37 -0.66 9.67
CA LYS A 179 27.56 -0.98 10.46
C LYS A 179 27.24 -1.03 11.95
N SER A 180 26.58 0.00 12.48
CA SER A 180 26.17 0.04 13.89
C SER A 180 25.25 -1.14 14.25
N LEU A 181 24.31 -1.48 13.37
CA LEU A 181 23.40 -2.59 13.57
C LEU A 181 24.14 -3.95 13.58
N ILE A 182 25.11 -4.16 12.69
CA ILE A 182 25.92 -5.39 12.67
C ILE A 182 26.73 -5.52 13.96
N GLU A 183 27.38 -4.44 14.40
CA GLU A 183 28.15 -4.42 15.64
C GLU A 183 27.28 -4.73 16.86
N GLU A 184 26.10 -4.09 16.99
CA GLU A 184 25.15 -4.39 18.08
C GLU A 184 24.71 -5.85 18.06
N LEU A 185 24.33 -6.38 16.90
CA LEU A 185 23.81 -7.74 16.80
C LEU A 185 24.88 -8.80 17.10
N LYS A 186 26.14 -8.58 16.69
CA LYS A 186 27.27 -9.46 17.06
C LYS A 186 27.49 -9.47 18.57
N GLN A 187 27.45 -8.31 19.22
CA GLN A 187 27.60 -8.19 20.67
C GLN A 187 26.43 -8.82 21.44
N ARG A 188 25.20 -8.66 20.93
CA ARG A 188 23.99 -9.17 21.57
C ARG A 188 23.81 -10.68 21.40
N TYR A 189 24.30 -11.25 20.30
CA TYR A 189 24.12 -12.67 19.97
C TYR A 189 25.44 -13.42 19.68
N PRO A 190 26.43 -13.41 20.60
CA PRO A 190 27.74 -14.03 20.36
C PRO A 190 27.69 -15.56 20.26
N ARG A 191 26.62 -16.19 20.78
CA ARG A 191 26.42 -17.64 20.78
C ARG A 191 25.56 -18.15 19.61
N LYS A 192 25.31 -17.31 18.59
CA LYS A 192 24.57 -17.69 17.37
C LYS A 192 25.51 -17.73 16.16
N PRO A 193 26.35 -18.77 16.00
CA PRO A 193 27.36 -18.81 14.93
C PRO A 193 26.75 -18.66 13.53
N ALA A 194 25.61 -19.30 13.28
CA ALA A 194 24.91 -19.17 11.99
C ALA A 194 24.41 -17.74 11.69
N LEU A 195 24.12 -16.93 12.72
CA LEU A 195 23.78 -15.52 12.52
C LEU A 195 25.06 -14.72 12.23
N LEU A 196 26.13 -14.94 13.01
CA LEU A 196 27.42 -14.27 12.83
C LEU A 196 27.97 -14.48 11.41
N ASP A 197 27.94 -15.72 10.91
CA ASP A 197 28.35 -16.07 9.55
C ASP A 197 27.57 -15.29 8.47
N GLU A 198 26.28 -15.06 8.67
CA GLU A 198 25.47 -14.31 7.72
C GLU A 198 25.74 -12.79 7.85
N LEU A 199 25.94 -12.27 9.07
CA LEU A 199 26.30 -10.86 9.30
C LEU A 199 27.65 -10.50 8.68
N GLU A 200 28.67 -11.36 8.81
CA GLU A 200 29.99 -11.14 8.20
C GLU A 200 29.93 -11.00 6.67
N LYS A 201 29.00 -11.70 6.00
CA LYS A 201 28.82 -11.56 4.54
C LYS A 201 28.25 -10.20 4.15
N VAL A 202 27.46 -9.59 5.03
CA VAL A 202 26.92 -8.24 4.82
C VAL A 202 28.00 -7.20 5.10
N GLU A 203 28.76 -7.38 6.18
CA GLU A 203 29.86 -6.50 6.57
C GLU A 203 30.92 -6.38 5.47
N LYS A 204 31.24 -7.47 4.76
CA LYS A 204 32.15 -7.45 3.59
C LYS A 204 31.66 -6.61 2.40
N LYS A 205 30.41 -6.14 2.43
CA LYS A 205 29.80 -5.31 1.37
C LYS A 205 29.72 -3.82 1.73
N LEU A 206 30.07 -3.46 2.97
CA LEU A 206 30.25 -2.08 3.41
C LEU A 206 31.56 -1.52 2.83
#